data_AF-A0A952D0R4-F1
#
_entry.id   AF-A0A952D0R4-F1
#
_cell.length_a   1.000
_cell.length_b   1.000
_cell.length_c   1.000
_cell.angle_alpha   90.00
_cell.angle_beta   90.00
_cell.angle_gamma   90.00
#
_symmetry.space_group_name_H-M   'P 1'
#
loop_
_entity.id
_entity.type
_entity.pdbx_description
1 polymer ?
#
loop_
_entity_poly.entity_id
_entity_poly.type
_entity_poly.pdbx_seq_one_letter_code
_entity_poly.pdbx_strand_id
1 'polypeptide(L)'
;MLGFLRKYFSNDLAIDLGTANTLIYVRGKGIVLNEPSVVAIRQEGGPSGKKTIAAVGTEAKQMLGRVPGNIEAIRPMKDGVIADFTVTEQMLKQFIKMV
;
A
#
# COMPACT_ATOMS: atom_id res chain seq x y z
N MET A 1 -8.43 33.36 -6.62
CA MET A 1 -8.67 33.47 -5.16
C MET A 1 -8.54 32.13 -4.41
N LEU A 2 -9.06 31.00 -4.93
CA LEU A 2 -9.09 29.72 -4.20
C LEU A 2 -7.74 28.95 -4.09
N GLY A 3 -6.75 29.27 -4.93
CA GLY A 3 -5.46 28.56 -4.95
C GLY A 3 -4.56 28.80 -3.73
N PHE A 4 -4.73 29.95 -3.07
CA PHE A 4 -3.92 30.34 -1.91
C PHE A 4 -4.25 29.49 -0.66
N LEU A 5 -5.54 29.24 -0.41
CA LEU A 5 -6.00 28.37 0.68
C LEU A 5 -5.57 26.91 0.48
N ARG A 6 -5.51 26.43 -0.77
CA ARG A 6 -5.04 25.08 -1.09
C ARG A 6 -3.54 24.88 -0.79
N LYS A 7 -2.75 25.96 -0.75
CA LYS A 7 -1.31 25.93 -0.42
C LYS A 7 -1.06 25.75 1.09
N TYR A 8 -2.03 26.09 1.95
CA TYR A 8 -1.97 25.83 3.40
C TYR A 8 -2.30 24.38 3.76
N PHE A 9 -2.99 23.65 2.89
CA PHE A 9 -3.12 22.20 2.99
C PHE A 9 -2.02 21.55 2.13
N SER A 10 -0.86 21.32 2.74
CA SER A 10 0.25 20.66 2.05
C SER A 10 -0.15 19.25 1.61
N ASN A 11 0.01 18.96 0.32
CA ASN A 11 -0.04 17.60 -0.24
C ASN A 11 1.36 16.99 -0.35
N ASP A 12 2.38 17.61 0.28
CA ASP A 12 3.73 17.10 0.25
C ASP A 12 3.81 15.85 1.13
N LEU A 13 4.10 14.72 0.50
CA LEU A 13 4.26 13.43 1.14
C LEU A 13 5.73 13.03 1.13
N ALA A 14 6.22 12.51 2.26
CA ALA A 14 7.41 11.68 2.30
C ALA A 14 6.97 10.25 2.62
N ILE A 15 7.45 9.28 1.85
CA ILE A 15 7.10 7.87 2.00
C ILE A 15 8.37 7.10 2.33
N ASP A 16 8.36 6.43 3.49
CA ASP A 16 9.36 5.42 3.83
C ASP A 16 8.81 4.05 3.41
N LEU A 17 9.36 3.49 2.33
CA LEU A 17 8.93 2.22 1.76
C LEU A 17 9.83 1.08 2.26
N GLY A 18 9.59 0.65 3.50
CA GLY A 18 10.33 -0.42 4.13
C GLY A 18 9.88 -1.83 3.72
N THR A 19 10.73 -2.82 3.95
CA THR A 19 10.43 -4.25 3.70
C THR A 19 9.33 -4.80 4.63
N ALA A 20 9.21 -4.24 5.83
CA ALA A 20 8.24 -4.67 6.83
C ALA A 20 7.04 -3.72 6.95
N ASN A 21 7.29 -2.41 6.95
CA ASN A 21 6.28 -1.37 7.11
C ASN A 21 6.52 -0.23 6.13
N THR A 22 5.44 0.42 5.72
CA THR A 22 5.43 1.65 4.94
C THR A 22 4.88 2.78 5.81
N LEU A 23 5.59 3.90 5.85
CA LEU A 23 5.16 5.09 6.58
C LEU A 23 4.93 6.23 5.60
N ILE A 24 3.91 7.04 5.87
CA ILE A 24 3.67 8.29 5.14
C ILE A 24 3.70 9.45 6.13
N TYR A 25 4.54 10.43 5.84
CA TYR A 25 4.61 11.70 6.55
C TYR A 25 4.02 12.81 5.67
N VAL A 26 3.18 13.66 6.26
CA VAL A 26 2.66 14.88 5.63
C VAL A 26 3.28 16.10 6.32
N ARG A 27 3.81 17.03 5.53
CA ARG A 27 4.38 18.29 6.05
C ARG A 27 3.35 19.01 6.91
N GLY A 28 3.71 19.24 8.18
CA GLY A 28 2.85 19.94 9.15
C GLY A 28 1.81 19.07 9.86
N LYS A 29 1.63 17.80 9.48
CA LYS A 29 0.78 16.84 10.21
C LYS A 29 1.57 15.76 10.96
N GLY A 30 2.79 15.44 10.49
CA GLY A 30 3.55 14.32 11.04
C GLY A 30 3.34 13.02 10.26
N ILE A 31 3.59 11.89 10.91
CA ILE A 31 3.31 10.55 10.36
C ILE A 31 1.79 10.35 10.38
N VAL A 32 1.20 10.20 9.19
CA VAL A 32 -0.25 10.03 9.01
C VAL A 32 -0.62 8.60 8.67
N LEU A 33 0.35 7.77 8.28
CA LEU A 33 0.16 6.33 8.01
C LEU A 33 1.38 5.56 8.48
N ASN A 34 1.14 4.41 9.11
CA ASN A 34 2.14 3.42 9.47
C ASN A 34 1.49 2.03 9.34
N GLU A 35 1.68 1.40 8.18
CA GLU A 35 1.04 0.14 7.83
C GLU A 35 2.09 -0.90 7.45
N PRO A 36 1.85 -2.21 7.69
CA PRO A 36 2.67 -3.26 7.13
C PRO A 36 2.80 -3.17 5.60
N SER A 37 3.98 -3.43 5.07
CA SER A 37 4.23 -3.52 3.62
C SER A 37 3.74 -4.85 3.05
N VAL A 38 2.42 -5.08 3.17
CA VAL A 38 1.74 -6.32 2.78
C VAL A 38 0.54 -5.99 1.91
N VAL A 39 0.31 -6.79 0.87
CA VAL A 39 -0.85 -6.71 -0.03
C VAL A 39 -1.49 -8.07 -0.12
N ALA A 40 -2.82 -8.12 -0.05
CA ALA A 40 -3.61 -9.30 -0.38
C ALA A 40 -4.22 -9.10 -1.78
N ILE A 41 -3.96 -10.05 -2.68
CA ILE A 41 -4.39 -10.01 -4.07
C ILE A 41 -5.36 -11.15 -4.31
N ARG A 42 -6.53 -10.85 -4.88
CA ARG A 42 -7.49 -11.84 -5.36
C ARG A 42 -7.20 -12.13 -6.84
N GLN A 43 -7.19 -13.41 -7.20
CA GLN A 43 -7.17 -13.87 -8.59
C GLN A 43 -8.58 -14.25 -9.02
N GLU A 44 -9.14 -13.50 -9.97
CA GLU A 44 -10.48 -13.74 -10.50
C GLU A 44 -10.40 -14.43 -11.86
N GLY A 45 -10.95 -15.64 -12.00
CA GLY A 45 -11.01 -16.36 -13.29
C GLY A 45 -9.91 -17.40 -13.53
N GLY A 46 -9.24 -17.88 -12.48
CA GLY A 46 -8.20 -18.91 -12.57
C GLY A 46 -6.79 -18.34 -12.82
N PRO A 47 -5.81 -19.16 -13.25
CA PRO A 47 -4.40 -18.76 -13.38
C PRO A 47 -4.13 -17.60 -14.35
N SER A 48 -5.00 -17.40 -15.35
CA SER A 48 -4.95 -16.30 -16.32
C SER A 48 -5.89 -15.14 -15.97
N GLY A 49 -6.44 -15.17 -14.76
CA GLY A 49 -7.43 -14.26 -14.26
C GLY A 49 -6.92 -12.86 -13.94
N LYS A 50 -7.84 -11.90 -13.78
CA LYS A 50 -7.50 -10.54 -13.37
C LYS A 50 -7.05 -10.56 -11.90
N LYS A 51 -5.92 -9.91 -11.62
CA LYS A 51 -5.46 -9.63 -10.24
C LYS A 51 -6.11 -8.35 -9.73
N THR A 52 -6.80 -8.42 -8.60
CA THR A 52 -7.39 -7.27 -7.91
C THR A 52 -6.86 -7.18 -6.48
N ILE A 53 -6.69 -5.97 -5.95
CA ILE A 53 -6.33 -5.82 -4.54
C ILE A 53 -7.56 -6.16 -3.69
N ALA A 54 -7.39 -7.14 -2.79
CA ALA A 54 -8.37 -7.48 -1.76
C ALA A 54 -8.19 -6.61 -0.52
N ALA A 55 -6.93 -6.43 -0.08
CA ALA A 55 -6.58 -5.61 1.08
C ALA A 55 -5.12 -5.13 1.01
N VAL A 56 -4.78 -4.10 1.78
CA VAL A 56 -3.40 -3.63 2.01
C VAL A 56 -3.14 -3.45 3.51
N GLY A 57 -1.88 -3.34 3.91
CA GLY A 57 -1.53 -2.97 5.29
C GLY A 57 -1.89 -4.05 6.31
N THR A 58 -2.45 -3.62 7.43
CA THR A 58 -2.77 -4.47 8.58
C THR A 58 -3.77 -5.56 8.23
N GLU A 59 -4.78 -5.24 7.43
CA GLU A 59 -5.77 -6.22 6.97
C GLU A 59 -5.11 -7.30 6.11
N ALA A 60 -4.28 -6.91 5.14
CA ALA A 60 -3.51 -7.86 4.33
C ALA A 60 -2.52 -8.69 5.15
N LYS A 61 -1.91 -8.12 6.20
CA LYS A 61 -1.01 -8.86 7.10
C LYS A 61 -1.75 -9.94 7.88
N GLN A 62 -2.98 -9.68 8.33
CA GLN A 62 -3.80 -10.66 9.05
C GLN A 62 -4.18 -11.87 8.19
N MET A 63 -4.20 -11.68 6.88
CA MET A 63 -4.48 -12.70 5.86
C MET A 63 -3.28 -13.63 5.58
N LEU A 64 -2.05 -13.29 6.01
CA LEU A 64 -0.87 -14.12 5.77
C LEU A 64 -1.06 -15.54 6.35
N GLY A 65 -0.96 -16.54 5.48
CA GLY A 65 -1.13 -17.96 5.84
C GLY A 65 -2.56 -18.36 6.21
N ARG A 66 -3.56 -17.50 5.99
CA ARG A 66 -4.97 -17.70 6.38
C ARG A 66 -5.97 -17.44 5.25
N VAL A 67 -5.49 -17.32 4.02
CA VAL A 67 -6.28 -16.99 2.83
C VAL A 67 -6.83 -18.23 2.13
N PRO A 68 -8.03 -18.14 1.51
CA PRO A 68 -8.50 -19.16 0.58
C PRO A 68 -7.62 -19.19 -0.68
N GLY A 69 -7.62 -20.30 -1.42
CA GLY A 69 -6.68 -20.52 -2.53
C GLY A 69 -6.73 -19.53 -3.70
N ASN A 70 -7.75 -18.67 -3.78
CA ASN A 70 -7.84 -17.60 -4.78
C ASN A 70 -7.36 -16.23 -4.28
N ILE A 71 -6.83 -16.15 -3.05
CA ILE A 71 -6.23 -14.94 -2.50
C ILE A 71 -4.80 -15.25 -2.08
N GLU A 72 -3.88 -14.34 -2.40
CA GLU A 72 -2.48 -14.44 -2.04
C GLU A 72 -2.08 -13.19 -1.25
N ALA A 73 -1.52 -13.37 -0.05
CA ALA A 73 -0.97 -12.28 0.74
C ALA A 73 0.55 -12.25 0.59
N ILE A 74 1.09 -11.14 0.08
CA ILE A 74 2.50 -11.00 -0.30
C ILE A 74 3.13 -9.72 0.24
N ARG A 75 4.46 -9.76 0.42
CA ARG A 75 5.28 -8.56 0.65
C ARG A 75 5.98 -8.18 -0.66
N PRO A 76 5.62 -7.04 -1.27
CA PRO A 76 6.21 -6.67 -2.56
C PRO A 76 7.60 -6.03 -2.40
N MET A 77 7.98 -5.65 -1.17
CA MET A 77 9.32 -5.23 -0.78
C MET A 77 10.02 -6.38 -0.03
N LYS A 78 11.19 -6.81 -0.49
CA LYS A 78 11.94 -7.92 0.12
C LYS A 78 13.44 -7.65 0.05
N ASP A 79 14.17 -7.92 1.13
CA ASP A 79 15.64 -7.81 1.20
C ASP A 79 16.20 -6.45 0.69
N GLY A 80 15.45 -5.37 0.93
CA GLY A 80 15.82 -4.00 0.53
C GLY A 80 15.51 -3.66 -0.93
N VAL A 81 14.90 -4.56 -1.69
CA VAL A 81 14.52 -4.34 -3.09
C VAL A 81 13.01 -4.41 -3.30
N ILE A 82 12.56 -3.77 -4.38
CA ILE A 82 11.20 -3.97 -4.92
C ILE A 82 11.21 -5.31 -5.65
N ALA A 83 10.56 -6.32 -5.07
CA ALA A 83 10.44 -7.65 -5.67
C ALA A 83 9.31 -7.72 -6.71
N ASP A 84 8.29 -6.88 -6.57
CA ASP A 84 7.20 -6.73 -7.54
C ASP A 84 6.78 -5.26 -7.67
N PHE A 85 7.10 -4.65 -8.82
CA PHE A 85 6.81 -3.24 -9.09
C PHE A 85 5.31 -2.96 -9.22
N THR A 86 4.55 -3.85 -9.86
CA THR A 86 3.12 -3.67 -10.08
C THR A 86 2.36 -3.71 -8.75
N VAL A 87 2.72 -4.65 -7.88
CA VAL A 87 2.08 -4.77 -6.56
C VAL A 87 2.51 -3.62 -5.65
N THR A 88 3.78 -3.22 -5.67
CA THR A 88 4.27 -2.06 -4.91
C THR A 88 3.54 -0.78 -5.33
N GLU A 89 3.37 -0.54 -6.63
CA GLU A 89 2.65 0.62 -7.15
C GLU A 89 1.20 0.64 -6.66
N GLN A 90 0.51 -0.50 -6.72
CA GLN A 90 -0.88 -0.61 -6.27
C GLN A 90 -0.99 -0.43 -4.74
N MET A 91 -0.04 -0.97 -3.97
CA MET A 91 0.04 -0.76 -2.51
C MET A 91 0.17 0.74 -2.18
N LEU A 92 1.12 1.42 -2.80
CA LEU A 92 1.34 2.85 -2.62
C LEU A 92 0.13 3.67 -3.03
N LYS A 93 -0.52 3.33 -4.16
CA LYS A 93 -1.77 3.98 -4.59
C LYS A 93 -2.89 3.86 -3.54
N GLN A 94 -3.01 2.72 -2.85
CA GLN A 94 -4.00 2.57 -1.79
C GLN A 94 -3.60 3.36 -0.53
N PHE A 95 -2.34 3.27 -0.08
CA PHE A 95 -1.88 4.04 1.07
C PHE A 95 -1.99 5.55 0.88
N ILE A 96 -1.68 6.08 -0.31
CA ILE A 96 -1.85 7.50 -0.62
C ILE A 96 -3.33 7.91 -0.62
N LYS A 97 -4.26 7.02 -1.00
CA LYS A 97 -5.71 7.30 -0.93
C LYS A 97 -6.26 7.30 0.49
N MET A 98 -5.58 6.65 1.44
CA MET A 98 -6.01 6.58 2.84
C MET A 98 -5.67 7.84 3.65
N VAL A 99 -4.84 8.74 3.13
CA VAL A 99 -4.29 9.91 3.85
C VAL A 99 -4.79 11.26 3.34
#